data_AF-A0AAV4EBC6-F1
#
_entry.id   AF-A0AAV4EBC6-F1
#
_cell.length_a   1.000
_cell.length_b   1.000
_cell.length_c   1.000
_cell.angle_alpha   90.00
_cell.angle_beta   90.00
_cell.angle_gamma   90.00
#
_symmetry.space_group_name_H-M   'P 1'
#
loop_
_entity.id
_entity.type
_entity.pdbx_description
1 polymer ?
#
loop_
_entity_poly.entity_id
_entity_poly.type
_entity_poly.pdbx_seq_one_letter_code
_entity_poly.pdbx_strand_id
1 'polypeptide(L)'
;MSVLSEDNFSMTAEKYLAKYHVLTYIEDSMLQLLEHREENSKVVPAKFLCEYFCSLRDGNHTMFREFNFIRSTPHNRASFVVLFWKCFRQIGKKGDLLSIQEYHSLLGLLCPDFPFQLVQKTARIVLIDDALDCLISFSDFIYAFQVQFYYEEFLEKTWGIYQSLMQTMHSPRDPVIVPTSGGSDTKIHQSTHSPADGVDAMQFFRAIYPVLDRMDYRCGDERSCLKLY
;
A
#
# COMPACT_ATOMS: atom_id res chain seq x y z
N MET A 1 15.62 16.82 -19.81
CA MET A 1 15.58 15.69 -20.76
C MET A 1 15.98 14.45 -19.98
N SER A 2 15.01 13.62 -19.60
CA SER A 2 15.25 12.38 -18.84
C SER A 2 14.71 11.22 -19.66
N VAL A 3 15.67 10.46 -20.20
CA VAL A 3 15.63 9.11 -20.75
C VAL A 3 14.22 8.52 -20.96
N LEU A 4 13.71 8.67 -22.19
CA LEU A 4 12.74 7.73 -22.72
C LEU A 4 13.45 6.37 -22.77
N SER A 5 13.14 5.47 -21.85
CA SER A 5 13.62 4.09 -21.92
C SER A 5 13.20 3.49 -23.26
N GLU A 6 14.14 2.86 -23.98
CA GLU A 6 13.91 2.25 -25.31
C GLU A 6 12.72 1.27 -25.32
N ASP A 7 12.34 0.74 -24.15
CA ASP A 7 11.14 -0.07 -23.92
C ASP A 7 9.79 0.65 -24.15
N ASN A 8 9.73 1.98 -24.15
CA ASN A 8 8.46 2.69 -24.31
C ASN A 8 7.91 2.58 -25.74
N PHE A 9 8.78 2.41 -26.75
CA PHE A 9 8.38 2.28 -28.15
C PHE A 9 8.14 0.82 -28.59
N SER A 10 8.53 -0.16 -27.77
CA SER A 10 8.30 -1.59 -28.03
C SER A 10 6.93 -2.09 -27.50
N MET A 11 6.26 -1.28 -26.69
CA MET A 11 4.96 -1.59 -26.09
C MET A 11 3.79 -1.08 -26.94
N THR A 12 2.66 -1.78 -26.93
CA THR A 12 1.43 -1.28 -27.60
C THR A 12 0.88 -0.06 -26.89
N ALA A 13 0.12 0.78 -27.61
CA ALA A 13 -0.48 1.98 -27.05
C ALA A 13 -1.36 1.67 -25.84
N GLU A 14 -2.17 0.60 -25.89
CA GLU A 14 -3.06 0.18 -24.81
C GLU A 14 -2.26 -0.20 -23.56
N LYS A 15 -1.17 -0.96 -23.74
CA LYS A 15 -0.29 -1.33 -22.63
C LYS A 15 0.38 -0.11 -22.03
N TYR A 16 0.79 0.87 -22.84
CA TYR A 16 1.40 2.10 -22.36
C TYR A 16 0.43 2.92 -21.53
N LEU A 17 -0.78 3.14 -22.06
CA LEU A 17 -1.84 3.88 -21.37
C LEU A 17 -2.21 3.23 -20.04
N ALA A 18 -2.33 1.90 -20.02
CA ALA A 18 -2.61 1.13 -18.80
C ALA A 18 -1.45 1.21 -17.80
N LYS A 19 -0.20 1.02 -18.25
CA LYS A 19 0.99 1.04 -17.40
C LYS A 19 1.19 2.38 -16.68
N TYR A 20 0.92 3.49 -17.36
CA TYR A 20 1.14 4.82 -16.81
C TYR A 20 -0.14 5.50 -16.31
N HIS A 21 -1.26 4.77 -16.27
CA HIS A 21 -2.57 5.29 -15.84
C HIS A 21 -2.99 6.59 -16.54
N VAL A 22 -2.59 6.76 -17.81
CA VAL A 22 -2.73 8.03 -18.53
C VAL A 22 -4.21 8.42 -18.66
N LEU A 23 -5.08 7.43 -18.94
CA LEU A 23 -6.51 7.65 -19.09
C LEU A 23 -7.14 8.20 -17.81
N THR A 24 -6.76 7.66 -16.64
CA THR A 24 -7.23 8.15 -15.34
C THR A 24 -6.97 9.64 -15.16
N TYR A 25 -5.79 10.12 -15.57
CA TYR A 25 -5.44 11.53 -15.44
C TYR A 25 -6.08 12.42 -16.49
N ILE A 26 -6.26 11.92 -17.71
CA ILE A 26 -6.97 12.65 -18.76
C ILE A 26 -8.43 12.83 -18.36
N GLU A 27 -9.11 11.76 -17.97
CA GLU A 27 -10.51 11.79 -17.51
C GLU A 27 -10.67 12.76 -16.34
N ASP A 28 -9.81 12.66 -15.32
CA ASP A 28 -9.82 13.58 -14.18
C ASP A 28 -9.62 15.04 -14.59
N SER A 29 -8.64 15.31 -15.46
CA SER A 29 -8.36 16.67 -15.93
C SER A 29 -9.52 17.27 -16.73
N MET A 30 -10.25 16.44 -17.48
CA MET A 30 -11.41 16.88 -18.25
C MET A 30 -12.61 17.16 -17.36
N LEU A 31 -12.87 16.31 -16.36
CA LEU A 31 -13.93 16.53 -15.38
C LEU A 31 -13.71 17.85 -14.65
N GLN A 32 -12.51 18.08 -14.10
CA GLN A 32 -12.19 19.33 -13.41
C GLN A 32 -12.22 20.55 -14.33
N LEU A 33 -11.79 20.41 -15.59
CA LEU A 33 -11.89 21.51 -16.55
C LEU A 33 -13.34 21.89 -16.83
N LEU A 34 -14.23 20.90 -16.95
CA LEU A 34 -15.66 21.13 -17.18
C LEU A 34 -16.31 21.82 -15.98
N GLU A 35 -16.06 21.32 -14.77
CA GLU A 35 -16.53 21.95 -13.52
C GLU A 35 -16.01 23.38 -13.38
N HIS A 36 -14.70 23.59 -13.59
CA HIS A 36 -14.11 24.92 -13.50
C HIS A 36 -14.64 25.88 -14.58
N ARG A 37 -15.02 25.37 -15.76
CA ARG A 37 -15.60 26.18 -16.83
C ARG A 37 -17.02 26.64 -16.49
N GLU A 38 -17.78 25.84 -15.75
CA GLU A 38 -19.10 26.23 -15.24
C GLU A 38 -19.00 27.41 -14.28
N GLU A 39 -17.96 27.41 -13.43
CA GLU A 39 -17.67 28.51 -12.49
C GLU A 39 -16.99 29.71 -13.17
N ASN A 40 -16.17 29.46 -14.20
CA ASN A 40 -15.36 30.45 -14.89
C ASN A 40 -15.38 30.29 -16.41
N SER A 41 -16.28 31.02 -17.06
CA SER A 41 -16.49 30.99 -18.52
C SER A 41 -15.28 31.47 -19.35
N LYS A 42 -14.27 32.09 -18.73
CA LYS A 42 -13.06 32.59 -19.41
C LYS A 42 -11.86 31.64 -19.32
N VAL A 43 -12.05 30.44 -18.76
CA VAL A 43 -10.95 29.47 -18.67
C VAL A 43 -10.38 29.17 -20.05
N VAL A 44 -9.05 29.14 -20.15
CA VAL A 44 -8.33 28.70 -21.36
C VAL A 44 -7.96 27.23 -21.16
N PRO A 45 -8.59 26.27 -21.88
CA PRO A 45 -8.39 24.84 -21.65
C PRO A 45 -6.93 24.41 -21.67
N ALA A 46 -6.16 24.89 -22.64
CA ALA A 46 -4.75 24.55 -22.77
C ALA A 46 -3.91 24.97 -21.55
N LYS A 47 -4.22 26.14 -20.97
CA LYS A 47 -3.53 26.63 -19.76
C LYS A 47 -3.90 25.79 -18.55
N PHE A 48 -5.19 25.52 -18.36
CA PHE A 48 -5.69 24.68 -17.28
C PHE A 48 -5.05 23.28 -17.29
N LEU A 49 -5.06 22.62 -18.46
CA LEU A 49 -4.45 21.29 -18.59
C LEU A 49 -2.94 21.32 -18.34
N CYS A 50 -2.25 22.36 -18.80
CA CYS A 50 -0.83 22.54 -18.50
C CYS A 50 -0.57 22.65 -16.98
N GLU A 51 -1.36 23.46 -16.28
CA GLU A 51 -1.27 23.62 -14.82
C GLU A 51 -1.59 22.30 -14.08
N TYR A 52 -2.62 21.58 -14.52
CA TYR A 52 -2.98 20.27 -13.98
C TYR A 52 -1.83 19.27 -14.11
N PHE A 53 -1.26 19.09 -15.31
CA PHE A 53 -0.17 18.13 -15.51
C PHE A 53 1.15 18.57 -14.85
N CYS A 54 1.38 19.88 -14.69
CA CYS A 54 2.46 20.39 -13.84
C CYS A 54 2.23 20.02 -12.37
N SER A 55 1.03 20.21 -11.85
CA SER A 55 0.66 19.80 -10.49
C SER A 55 0.82 18.30 -10.28
N LEU A 56 0.44 17.49 -11.27
CA LEU A 56 0.60 16.04 -11.26
C LEU A 56 2.07 15.61 -11.23
N ARG A 57 2.89 16.20 -12.09
CA ARG A 57 4.34 15.96 -12.13
C ARG A 57 4.99 16.29 -10.79
N ASP A 58 4.54 17.37 -10.15
CA ASP A 58 5.10 17.85 -8.89
C ASP A 58 4.48 17.15 -7.65
N GLY A 59 3.46 16.29 -7.86
CA GLY A 59 2.80 15.49 -6.84
C GLY A 59 1.82 16.27 -5.94
N ASN A 60 1.31 17.40 -6.41
CA ASN A 60 0.40 18.28 -5.64
C ASN A 60 -1.09 18.06 -5.98
N HIS A 61 -1.39 17.26 -6.99
CA HIS A 61 -2.73 17.02 -7.54
C HIS A 61 -3.67 16.22 -6.61
N THR A 62 -3.16 15.70 -5.49
CA THR A 62 -3.89 14.86 -4.53
C THR A 62 -4.48 15.64 -3.35
N MET A 63 -4.17 16.94 -3.23
CA MET A 63 -4.71 17.78 -2.15
C MET A 63 -6.22 18.01 -2.33
N PHE A 64 -7.00 17.84 -1.26
CA PHE A 64 -8.46 18.01 -1.24
C PHE A 64 -9.20 17.14 -2.26
N ARG A 65 -8.65 15.96 -2.55
CA ARG A 65 -9.28 14.98 -3.45
C ARG A 65 -9.99 13.89 -2.65
N GLU A 66 -10.95 13.26 -3.30
CA GLU A 66 -11.66 12.10 -2.77
C GLU A 66 -10.72 10.90 -2.64
N PHE A 67 -10.98 10.05 -1.64
CA PHE A 67 -10.18 8.87 -1.36
C PHE A 67 -10.09 7.93 -2.56
N ASN A 68 -11.19 7.78 -3.31
CA ASN A 68 -11.22 6.92 -4.50
C ASN A 68 -10.21 7.36 -5.57
N PHE A 69 -10.05 8.67 -5.78
CA PHE A 69 -9.03 9.19 -6.68
C PHE A 69 -7.63 8.97 -6.13
N ILE A 70 -7.41 9.25 -4.84
CA ILE A 70 -6.09 9.11 -4.20
C ILE A 70 -5.60 7.66 -4.24
N ARG A 71 -6.49 6.68 -4.04
CA ARG A 71 -6.12 5.25 -4.09
C ARG A 71 -5.98 4.68 -5.51
N SER A 72 -6.40 5.40 -6.55
CA SER A 72 -6.59 4.82 -7.90
C SER A 72 -5.29 4.45 -8.61
N THR A 73 -4.19 5.15 -8.35
CA THR A 73 -2.88 4.90 -8.99
C THR A 73 -1.75 4.87 -7.95
N PRO A 74 -0.65 4.14 -8.22
CA PRO A 74 0.53 4.17 -7.35
C PRO A 74 1.10 5.58 -7.16
N HIS A 75 1.13 6.38 -8.24
CA HIS A 75 1.62 7.76 -8.18
C HIS A 75 0.75 8.66 -7.30
N ASN A 76 -0.58 8.49 -7.32
CA ASN A 76 -1.47 9.23 -6.43
C ASN A 76 -1.23 8.87 -4.97
N ARG A 77 -1.12 7.57 -4.65
CA ARG A 77 -0.82 7.11 -3.28
C ARG A 77 0.51 7.68 -2.78
N ALA A 78 1.56 7.58 -3.59
CA ALA A 78 2.88 8.13 -3.23
C ALA A 78 2.82 9.65 -3.03
N SER A 79 2.20 10.38 -3.97
CA SER A 79 2.05 11.83 -3.91
C SER A 79 1.29 12.27 -2.65
N PHE A 80 0.23 11.55 -2.27
CA PHE A 80 -0.56 11.84 -1.07
C PHE A 80 0.21 11.59 0.23
N VAL A 81 0.98 10.51 0.33
CA VAL A 81 1.88 10.28 1.47
C VAL A 81 2.89 11.43 1.60
N VAL A 82 3.52 11.84 0.49
CA VAL A 82 4.47 12.96 0.49
C VAL A 82 3.79 14.25 0.90
N LEU A 83 2.57 14.50 0.42
CA LEU A 83 1.77 15.66 0.81
C LEU A 83 1.50 15.67 2.32
N PHE A 84 1.00 14.57 2.87
CA PHE A 84 0.74 14.44 4.30
C PHE A 84 2.01 14.68 5.13
N TRP A 85 3.14 14.09 4.71
CA TRP A 85 4.43 14.36 5.35
C TRP A 85 4.81 15.84 5.29
N LYS A 86 4.70 16.50 4.12
CA LYS A 86 5.01 17.93 3.96
C LYS A 86 4.16 18.81 4.88
N CYS A 87 2.86 18.52 4.99
CA CYS A 87 1.91 19.28 5.80
C CYS A 87 2.19 19.14 7.30
N PHE A 88 2.54 17.94 7.78
CA PHE A 88 2.52 17.64 9.21
C PHE A 88 3.88 17.25 9.82
N ARG A 89 4.98 17.25 9.05
CA ARG A 89 6.34 16.93 9.56
C ARG A 89 6.79 17.72 10.81
N GLN A 90 6.19 18.88 11.06
CA GLN A 90 6.50 19.68 12.24
C GLN A 90 6.05 19.01 13.55
N ILE A 91 5.00 18.17 13.50
CA ILE A 91 4.53 17.36 14.64
C ILE A 91 5.65 16.40 15.06
N GLY A 92 6.22 15.68 14.10
CA GLY A 92 7.35 14.78 14.36
C GLY A 92 8.60 15.49 14.90
N LYS A 93 8.88 16.72 14.45
CA LYS A 93 10.02 17.51 14.97
C LYS A 93 9.83 17.95 16.42
N LYS A 94 8.58 18.15 16.86
CA LYS A 94 8.25 18.48 18.24
C LYS A 94 8.26 17.26 19.15
N GLY A 95 8.15 16.06 18.57
CA GLY A 95 8.06 14.81 19.33
C GLY A 95 6.66 14.54 19.87
N ASP A 96 5.64 15.22 19.34
CA ASP A 96 4.25 15.00 19.76
C ASP A 96 3.80 13.58 19.36
N LEU A 97 3.19 12.87 20.30
CA LEU A 97 2.56 11.57 20.06
C LEU A 97 1.06 11.78 19.90
N LEU A 98 0.48 11.13 18.90
CA LEU A 98 -0.93 11.28 18.56
C LEU A 98 -1.65 9.93 18.59
N SER A 99 -2.91 9.97 18.95
CA SER A 99 -3.83 8.85 18.86
C SER A 99 -4.21 8.56 17.40
N ILE A 100 -4.78 7.37 17.15
CA ILE A 100 -5.28 6.96 15.83
C ILE A 100 -6.37 7.92 15.32
N GLN A 101 -7.22 8.44 16.21
CA GLN A 101 -8.27 9.41 15.85
C GLN A 101 -7.70 10.76 15.41
N GLU A 102 -6.63 11.22 16.06
CA GLU A 102 -5.94 12.45 15.66
C GLU A 102 -5.27 12.29 14.29
N TYR A 103 -4.59 11.15 14.03
CA TYR A 103 -4.05 10.87 12.70
C TYR A 103 -5.13 10.81 11.62
N HIS A 104 -6.26 10.16 11.90
CA HIS A 104 -7.40 10.15 10.98
C HIS A 104 -7.93 11.55 10.72
N SER A 105 -8.02 12.40 11.76
CA SER A 105 -8.44 13.79 11.61
C SER A 105 -7.48 14.59 10.73
N LEU A 106 -6.16 14.41 10.89
CA LEU A 106 -5.14 15.05 10.05
C LEU A 106 -5.25 14.61 8.58
N LEU A 107 -5.50 13.32 8.34
CA LEU A 107 -5.76 12.80 6.99
C LEU A 107 -7.05 13.39 6.41
N GLY A 108 -8.08 13.51 7.24
CA GLY A 108 -9.36 14.15 6.94
C GLY A 108 -9.24 15.60 6.46
N LEU A 109 -8.23 16.35 6.96
CA LEU A 109 -7.95 17.71 6.49
C LEU A 109 -7.48 17.75 5.04
N LEU A 110 -6.90 16.67 4.51
CA LEU A 110 -6.41 16.58 3.13
C LEU A 110 -7.34 15.78 2.21
N CYS A 111 -8.07 14.81 2.77
CA CYS A 111 -8.99 13.90 2.10
C CYS A 111 -10.21 13.71 3.02
N PRO A 112 -11.31 14.44 2.81
CA PRO A 112 -12.45 14.45 3.75
C PRO A 112 -13.12 13.10 3.97
N ASP A 113 -13.08 12.22 2.97
CA ASP A 113 -13.67 10.88 2.97
C ASP A 113 -12.64 9.77 3.28
N PHE A 114 -11.50 10.11 3.87
CA PHE A 114 -10.45 9.13 4.17
C PHE A 114 -10.95 8.01 5.11
N PRO A 115 -10.75 6.72 4.78
CA PRO A 115 -11.32 5.62 5.56
C PRO A 115 -10.56 5.40 6.87
N PHE A 116 -11.29 5.37 7.98
CA PHE A 116 -10.72 5.09 9.30
C PHE A 116 -10.06 3.71 9.38
N GLN A 117 -10.62 2.71 8.69
CA GLN A 117 -10.10 1.34 8.66
C GLN A 117 -8.62 1.27 8.23
N LEU A 118 -8.21 2.12 7.28
CA LEU A 118 -6.83 2.12 6.80
C LEU A 118 -5.86 2.67 7.86
N VAL A 119 -6.31 3.65 8.65
CA VAL A 119 -5.56 4.19 9.80
C VAL A 119 -5.44 3.14 10.90
N GLN A 120 -6.49 2.36 11.15
CA GLN A 120 -6.45 1.24 12.09
C GLN A 120 -5.48 0.14 11.63
N LYS A 121 -5.54 -0.28 10.35
CA LYS A 121 -4.59 -1.24 9.78
C LYS A 121 -3.15 -0.73 9.91
N THR A 122 -2.92 0.57 9.69
CA THR A 122 -1.62 1.22 9.87
C THR A 122 -1.14 1.14 11.31
N ALA A 123 -2.00 1.47 12.27
CA ALA A 123 -1.67 1.44 13.69
C ALA A 123 -1.27 0.02 14.15
N ARG A 124 -1.92 -1.02 13.63
CA ARG A 124 -1.55 -2.43 13.92
C ARG A 124 -0.15 -2.84 13.46
N ILE A 125 0.42 -2.13 12.48
CA ILE A 125 1.82 -2.37 12.07
C ILE A 125 2.79 -1.82 13.12
N VAL A 126 2.43 -0.71 13.79
CA VAL A 126 3.29 -0.04 14.77
C VAL A 126 3.10 -0.61 16.18
N LEU A 127 1.87 -0.90 16.54
CA LEU A 127 1.48 -1.26 17.90
C LEU A 127 1.55 -2.77 18.10
N ILE A 128 2.21 -3.16 19.20
CA ILE A 128 2.25 -4.55 19.66
C ILE A 128 0.93 -4.86 20.40
N ASP A 129 0.45 -6.10 20.29
CA ASP A 129 -0.72 -6.64 21.02
C ASP A 129 -2.05 -5.89 20.81
N ASP A 130 -2.27 -5.27 19.63
CA ASP A 130 -3.51 -4.56 19.29
C ASP A 130 -3.89 -3.43 20.29
N ALA A 131 -2.91 -2.84 20.99
CA ALA A 131 -3.11 -1.77 21.96
C ALA A 131 -3.43 -0.41 21.28
N LEU A 132 -4.56 -0.33 20.57
CA LEU A 132 -4.98 0.81 19.72
C LEU A 132 -5.17 2.15 20.47
N ASP A 133 -5.19 2.12 21.81
CA ASP A 133 -5.26 3.31 22.66
C ASP A 133 -3.90 3.99 22.89
N CYS A 134 -2.80 3.35 22.45
CA CYS A 134 -1.46 3.92 22.54
C CYS A 134 -1.27 5.09 21.58
N LEU A 135 -0.49 6.08 22.02
CA LEU A 135 -0.08 7.20 21.18
C LEU A 135 1.10 6.80 20.30
N ILE A 136 1.07 7.20 19.03
CA ILE A 136 2.06 6.85 18.01
C ILE A 136 2.82 8.11 17.59
N SER A 137 4.14 7.98 17.42
CA SER A 137 4.98 9.07 16.91
C SER A 137 4.71 9.31 15.43
N PHE A 138 4.90 10.56 14.98
CA PHE A 138 4.67 10.90 13.56
C PHE A 138 5.54 10.08 12.60
N SER A 139 6.78 9.77 12.99
CA SER A 139 7.69 8.96 12.18
C SER A 139 7.19 7.53 12.04
N ASP A 140 6.81 6.89 13.15
CA ASP A 140 6.36 5.50 13.12
C ASP A 140 5.06 5.36 12.34
N PHE A 141 4.14 6.30 12.56
CA PHE A 141 2.90 6.37 11.80
C PHE A 141 3.17 6.52 10.30
N ILE A 142 4.04 7.44 9.88
CA ILE A 142 4.31 7.66 8.46
C ILE A 142 4.95 6.44 7.80
N TYR A 143 5.91 5.79 8.44
CA TYR A 143 6.53 4.60 7.87
C TYR A 143 5.54 3.44 7.74
N ALA A 144 4.74 3.20 8.78
CA ALA A 144 3.69 2.18 8.70
C ALA A 144 2.62 2.55 7.67
N PHE A 145 2.23 3.82 7.59
CA PHE A 145 1.21 4.30 6.66
C PHE A 145 1.64 4.11 5.21
N GLN A 146 2.91 4.33 4.91
CA GLN A 146 3.48 4.05 3.60
C GLN A 146 3.33 2.59 3.20
N VAL A 147 3.72 1.68 4.10
CA VAL A 147 3.62 0.24 3.86
C VAL A 147 2.17 -0.15 3.68
N GLN A 148 1.30 0.26 4.61
CA GLN A 148 -0.10 -0.09 4.63
C GLN A 148 -0.87 0.44 3.41
N PHE A 149 -0.64 1.70 3.03
CA PHE A 149 -1.43 2.34 1.99
C PHE A 149 -0.91 2.04 0.58
N TYR A 150 0.42 2.07 0.39
CA TYR A 150 0.99 1.85 -0.94
C TYR A 150 0.88 0.38 -1.35
N TYR A 151 1.14 -0.55 -0.43
CA TYR A 151 1.17 -1.99 -0.70
C TYR A 151 -0.08 -2.72 -0.21
N GLU A 152 -1.22 -2.03 -0.06
CA GLU A 152 -2.46 -2.61 0.49
C GLU A 152 -2.83 -3.94 -0.19
N GLU A 153 -2.85 -3.99 -1.53
CA GLU A 153 -3.24 -5.19 -2.26
C GLU A 153 -2.25 -6.34 -2.07
N PHE A 154 -0.97 -6.03 -1.90
CA PHE A 154 0.04 -7.03 -1.62
C PHE A 154 -0.14 -7.59 -0.22
N LEU A 155 -0.31 -6.72 0.78
CA LEU A 155 -0.55 -7.12 2.17
C LEU A 155 -1.79 -8.01 2.29
N GLU A 156 -2.91 -7.63 1.67
CA GLU A 156 -4.14 -8.43 1.67
C GLU A 156 -3.96 -9.81 1.04
N LYS A 157 -3.22 -9.90 -0.07
CA LYS A 157 -2.91 -11.19 -0.71
C LYS A 157 -2.01 -12.06 0.16
N THR A 158 -0.95 -11.48 0.73
CA THR A 158 -0.04 -12.22 1.62
C THR A 158 -0.75 -12.69 2.88
N TRP A 159 -1.66 -11.89 3.42
CA TRP A 159 -2.51 -12.27 4.54
C TRP A 159 -3.41 -13.47 4.21
N GLY A 160 -4.05 -13.47 3.03
CA GLY A 160 -4.84 -14.63 2.57
C GLY A 160 -4.01 -15.91 2.44
N ILE A 161 -2.77 -15.80 1.94
CA ILE A 161 -1.83 -16.94 1.86
C ILE A 161 -1.48 -17.43 3.27
N TYR A 162 -1.18 -16.51 4.19
CA TYR A 162 -0.87 -16.82 5.57
C TYR A 162 -2.00 -17.59 6.25
N GLN A 163 -3.23 -17.09 6.16
CA GLN A 163 -4.42 -17.75 6.73
C GLN A 163 -4.66 -19.15 6.14
N SER A 164 -4.46 -19.33 4.83
CA SER A 164 -4.59 -20.63 4.16
C SER A 164 -3.57 -21.65 4.68
N LEU A 165 -2.32 -21.22 4.90
CA LEU A 165 -1.27 -22.07 5.46
C LEU A 165 -1.56 -22.44 6.92
N MET A 166 -2.05 -21.50 7.74
CA MET A 166 -2.48 -21.78 9.12
C MET A 166 -3.60 -22.83 9.14
N GLN A 167 -4.63 -22.68 8.32
CA GLN A 167 -5.73 -23.66 8.24
C GLN A 167 -5.25 -25.04 7.79
N THR A 168 -4.23 -25.11 6.93
CA THR A 168 -3.63 -26.37 6.48
C THR A 168 -2.86 -27.06 7.61
N MET A 169 -2.21 -26.31 8.51
CA MET A 169 -1.58 -26.86 9.73
C MET A 169 -2.60 -27.35 10.75
N HIS A 170 -3.74 -26.68 10.88
CA HIS A 170 -4.79 -27.04 11.84
C HIS A 170 -5.78 -28.10 11.30
N SER A 171 -5.67 -28.50 10.04
CA SER A 171 -6.52 -29.55 9.46
C SER A 171 -6.08 -30.93 9.98
N PRO A 172 -6.97 -31.72 10.62
CA PRO A 172 -6.64 -33.06 11.10
C PRO A 172 -6.59 -34.00 9.90
N ARG A 173 -5.48 -34.01 9.15
CA ARG A 173 -5.20 -35.11 8.23
C ARG A 173 -4.58 -36.23 9.04
N ASP A 174 -5.28 -37.36 9.06
CA ASP A 174 -4.81 -38.62 9.66
C ASP A 174 -3.34 -38.86 9.32
N PRO A 175 -2.50 -39.22 10.31
CA PRO A 175 -1.15 -39.64 10.01
C PRO A 175 -1.24 -40.86 9.09
N VAL A 176 -0.71 -40.73 7.88
CA VAL A 176 -0.52 -41.86 6.97
C VAL A 176 0.53 -42.75 7.59
N ILE A 177 0.08 -43.75 8.36
CA ILE A 177 0.94 -44.79 8.93
C ILE A 177 1.40 -45.67 7.77
N VAL A 178 2.64 -45.47 7.33
CA VAL A 178 3.33 -46.42 6.46
C VAL A 178 3.70 -47.65 7.29
N PRO A 179 3.24 -48.87 6.95
CA PRO A 179 3.69 -50.07 7.64
C PRO A 179 5.13 -50.35 7.20
N THR A 180 6.09 -49.90 8.00
CA THR A 180 7.48 -50.35 7.87
C THR A 180 7.65 -51.55 8.78
N SER A 181 7.68 -52.74 8.18
CA SER A 181 7.98 -54.00 8.85
C SER A 181 9.41 -53.97 9.40
N GLY A 182 9.58 -53.94 10.72
CA GLY A 182 10.90 -54.06 11.34
C GLY A 182 10.86 -53.63 12.80
N GLY A 183 11.19 -54.54 13.72
CA GLY A 183 11.00 -54.36 15.15
C GLY A 183 11.99 -53.41 15.82
N SER A 184 11.75 -53.26 17.13
CA SER A 184 12.55 -52.62 18.20
C SER A 184 12.14 -51.21 18.62
N ASP A 185 11.87 -51.12 19.93
CA ASP A 185 11.43 -49.97 20.71
C ASP A 185 12.26 -48.72 20.42
N THR A 186 11.66 -47.75 19.74
CA THR A 186 12.15 -46.37 19.74
C THR A 186 11.14 -45.51 20.48
N LYS A 187 11.53 -45.09 21.68
CA LYS A 187 10.83 -44.07 22.47
C LYS A 187 10.61 -42.86 21.57
N ILE A 188 9.35 -42.65 21.18
CA ILE A 188 8.89 -41.45 20.50
C ILE A 188 9.16 -40.30 21.46
N HIS A 189 10.23 -39.55 21.21
CA HIS A 189 10.44 -38.27 21.86
C HIS A 189 9.38 -37.34 21.25
N GLN A 190 8.21 -37.27 21.89
CA GLN A 190 7.24 -36.22 21.62
C GLN A 190 7.94 -34.91 21.98
N SER A 191 8.45 -34.23 20.97
CA SER A 191 8.87 -32.84 21.08
C SER A 191 7.71 -32.06 21.66
N THR A 192 7.87 -31.59 22.89
CA THR A 192 6.92 -30.75 23.63
C THR A 192 6.96 -29.32 23.13
N HIS A 193 7.10 -29.12 21.81
CA HIS A 193 6.86 -27.84 21.21
C HIS A 193 5.35 -27.73 21.04
N SER A 194 4.73 -26.89 21.89
CA SER A 194 3.46 -26.26 21.59
C SER A 194 3.44 -25.91 20.10
N PRO A 195 2.35 -26.17 19.35
CA PRO A 195 2.29 -25.75 17.96
C PRO A 195 2.67 -24.27 17.93
N ALA A 196 3.73 -23.92 17.20
CA ALA A 196 4.10 -22.52 17.04
C ALA A 196 2.83 -21.80 16.57
N ASP A 197 2.47 -20.70 17.23
CA ASP A 197 1.21 -19.97 17.03
C ASP A 197 1.17 -19.23 15.66
N GLY A 198 1.89 -19.74 14.66
CA GLY A 198 2.11 -19.11 13.37
C GLY A 198 2.72 -20.04 12.32
N VAL A 199 2.72 -19.55 11.08
CA VAL A 199 3.23 -20.26 9.90
C VAL A 199 4.77 -20.22 9.88
N ASP A 200 5.41 -21.33 9.50
CA ASP A 200 6.85 -21.37 9.26
C ASP A 200 7.27 -20.36 8.17
N ALA A 201 8.31 -19.57 8.46
CA ALA A 201 8.73 -18.47 7.59
C ALA A 201 9.19 -18.94 6.20
N MET A 202 9.86 -20.09 6.10
CA MET A 202 10.33 -20.65 4.83
C MET A 202 9.15 -21.17 4.01
N GLN A 203 8.18 -21.82 4.66
CA GLN A 203 6.94 -22.25 4.04
C GLN A 203 6.13 -21.06 3.49
N PHE A 204 6.01 -20.00 4.29
CA PHE A 204 5.33 -18.77 3.85
C PHE A 204 6.04 -18.11 2.67
N PHE A 205 7.37 -17.97 2.73
CA PHE A 205 8.16 -17.43 1.62
C PHE A 205 7.97 -18.22 0.33
N ARG A 206 8.01 -19.56 0.38
CA ARG A 206 7.79 -20.43 -0.78
C ARG A 206 6.40 -20.28 -1.38
N ALA A 207 5.39 -19.95 -0.58
CA ALA A 207 4.03 -19.71 -1.06
C ALA A 207 3.87 -18.32 -1.69
N ILE A 208 4.59 -17.30 -1.18
CA ILE A 208 4.58 -15.95 -1.74
C ILE A 208 5.38 -15.86 -3.05
N TYR A 209 6.52 -16.54 -3.14
CA TYR A 209 7.46 -16.37 -4.26
C TYR A 209 6.82 -16.49 -5.66
N PRO A 210 5.99 -17.50 -5.97
CA PRO A 210 5.33 -17.61 -7.27
C PRO A 210 4.31 -16.50 -7.56
N VAL A 211 3.79 -15.85 -6.51
CA VAL A 211 2.86 -14.73 -6.65
C VAL A 211 3.59 -13.46 -7.02
N LEU A 212 4.83 -13.28 -6.55
CA LEU A 212 5.69 -12.15 -6.94
C LEU A 212 6.02 -12.18 -8.45
N ASP A 213 6.25 -13.36 -9.02
CA ASP A 213 6.53 -13.51 -10.47
C ASP A 213 5.29 -13.29 -11.35
N ARG A 214 4.08 -13.53 -10.81
CA ARG A 214 2.80 -13.37 -11.53
C ARG A 214 2.19 -11.98 -11.39
N MET A 215 2.62 -11.24 -10.39
CA MET A 215 2.18 -9.89 -10.17
C MET A 215 3.23 -8.97 -10.80
N ASP A 216 2.84 -8.18 -11.79
CA ASP A 216 3.60 -6.98 -12.18
C ASP A 216 3.50 -5.92 -11.05
N TYR A 217 3.87 -6.27 -9.80
CA TYR A 217 4.20 -5.29 -8.77
C TYR A 217 5.57 -4.71 -9.11
N ARG A 218 5.69 -4.09 -10.29
CA ARG A 218 6.86 -3.32 -10.63
C ARG A 218 6.67 -1.97 -9.96
N CYS A 219 7.43 -1.77 -8.88
CA CYS A 219 7.72 -0.45 -8.35
C CYS A 219 8.14 0.42 -9.54
N GLY A 220 7.26 1.32 -9.98
CA GLY A 220 7.58 2.21 -11.09
C GLY A 220 8.73 3.10 -10.64
N ASP A 221 9.91 2.88 -11.21
CA ASP A 221 11.16 3.59 -10.89
C ASP A 221 11.62 3.41 -9.42
N GLU A 222 12.84 2.93 -9.20
CA GLU A 222 13.46 2.79 -7.86
C GLU A 222 13.59 4.14 -7.12
N ARG A 223 13.25 5.25 -7.78
CA ARG A 223 13.11 6.60 -7.20
C ARG A 223 11.76 6.84 -6.50
N SER A 224 10.73 6.02 -6.77
CA SER A 224 9.38 6.13 -6.21
C SER A 224 9.21 5.38 -4.89
N CYS A 225 10.14 4.49 -4.55
CA CYS A 225 10.32 4.08 -3.16
C CYS A 225 10.70 5.32 -2.37
N LEU A 226 9.71 5.85 -1.66
CA LEU A 226 9.73 7.03 -0.79
C LEU A 226 11.00 7.11 0.05
N LYS A 227 12.08 7.65 -0.53
CA LYS A 227 13.20 8.19 0.24
C LYS A 227 12.72 9.49 0.86
N LEU A 228 11.96 9.37 1.94
CA LEU A 228 11.79 10.46 2.90
C LEU A 228 13.10 10.60 3.68
N TYR A 229 14.15 11.06 3.01
CA TYR A 229 15.43 11.43 3.62
C TYR A 229 15.88 12.77 3.04
#